data_AF-A0A9E3BS83-F1
#
_entry.id   AF-A0A9E3BS83-F1
#
_cell.length_a   1.000
_cell.length_b   1.000
_cell.length_c   1.000
_cell.angle_alpha   90.00
_cell.angle_beta   90.00
_cell.angle_gamma   90.00
#
_symmetry.space_group_name_H-M   'P 1'
#
loop_
_entity.id
_entity.type
_entity.pdbx_description
1 polymer ?
#
loop_
_entity_poly.entity_id
_entity_poly.type
_entity_poly.pdbx_seq_one_letter_code
_entity_poly.pdbx_strand_id
1 'polypeptide(L)'
;MAKGFRGQAAAPKQASEPRVPRPRDLRRAQRNRAVLRAVGWLALLLGAMALVVWRQTRGVELQREIRALDGERALADAERLELATRIQALQSRARVVQVARDRLGMHLPADSEVVMVPLPPEAPGAADSASSVLEVKR
;
A
#
# COMPACT_ATOMS: atom_id res chain seq x y z
N MET A 1 -67.50 -78.05 20.22
CA MET A 1 -67.98 -77.64 18.87
C MET A 1 -69.04 -76.56 19.09
N ALA A 2 -69.08 -75.38 18.47
CA ALA A 2 -68.36 -74.81 17.34
C ALA A 2 -68.27 -73.28 17.52
N LYS A 3 -67.26 -72.70 16.85
CA LYS A 3 -66.92 -71.28 16.79
C LYS A 3 -68.05 -70.46 16.12
N GLY A 4 -68.45 -69.36 16.75
CA GLY A 4 -69.18 -68.26 16.11
C GLY A 4 -68.26 -67.07 15.88
N PHE A 5 -67.44 -67.12 14.83
CA PHE A 5 -66.64 -65.99 14.31
C PHE A 5 -67.27 -65.57 12.98
N ARG A 6 -67.82 -64.35 12.92
CA ARG A 6 -68.12 -63.49 11.75
C ARG A 6 -69.35 -62.62 12.08
N GLY A 7 -69.42 -61.33 11.78
CA GLY A 7 -68.53 -60.48 11.02
C GLY A 7 -68.64 -59.05 11.54
N GLN A 8 -67.48 -58.44 11.77
CA GLN A 8 -67.33 -57.02 11.97
C GLN A 8 -67.70 -56.35 10.65
N ALA A 9 -68.81 -55.61 10.64
CA ALA A 9 -69.26 -54.86 9.47
C ALA A 9 -68.19 -53.81 9.13
N ALA A 10 -67.41 -54.11 8.09
CA ALA A 10 -66.48 -53.18 7.51
C ALA A 10 -67.26 -51.97 6.99
N ALA A 11 -67.08 -50.83 7.65
CA ALA A 11 -67.52 -49.54 7.13
C ALA A 11 -67.02 -49.39 5.69
N PRO A 12 -67.86 -48.93 4.74
CA PRO A 12 -67.42 -48.76 3.37
C PRO A 12 -66.25 -47.79 3.37
N LYS A 13 -65.09 -48.27 2.90
CA LYS A 13 -63.94 -47.45 2.53
C LYS A 13 -64.48 -46.36 1.62
N GLN A 14 -64.66 -45.16 2.18
CA GLN A 14 -64.91 -43.96 1.41
C GLN A 14 -63.79 -43.92 0.39
N ALA A 15 -64.18 -44.12 -0.88
CA ALA A 15 -63.29 -43.93 -1.99
C ALA A 15 -62.69 -42.53 -1.80
N SER A 16 -61.40 -42.49 -1.51
CA SER A 16 -60.64 -41.27 -1.49
C SER A 16 -60.68 -40.73 -2.90
N GLU A 17 -61.69 -39.91 -3.20
CA GLU A 17 -61.70 -39.08 -4.40
C GLU A 17 -60.31 -38.45 -4.51
N PRO A 18 -59.63 -38.56 -5.65
CA PRO A 18 -58.44 -37.77 -5.88
C PRO A 18 -58.86 -36.31 -5.77
N ARG A 19 -58.56 -35.70 -4.62
CA ARG A 19 -58.92 -34.32 -4.29
C ARG A 19 -58.25 -33.44 -5.34
N VAL A 20 -58.98 -33.11 -6.39
CA VAL A 20 -58.45 -32.32 -7.50
C VAL A 20 -58.03 -30.98 -6.90
N PRO A 21 -56.74 -30.61 -6.96
CA PRO A 21 -56.29 -29.36 -6.37
C PRO A 21 -57.05 -28.21 -7.03
N ARG A 22 -57.73 -27.40 -6.22
CA ARG A 22 -58.50 -26.26 -6.73
C ARG A 22 -57.53 -25.34 -7.47
N PRO A 23 -57.92 -24.76 -8.62
CA PRO A 23 -57.00 -24.00 -9.49
C PRO A 23 -56.37 -22.77 -8.80
N ARG A 24 -56.96 -22.29 -7.69
CA ARG A 24 -56.42 -21.18 -6.88
C ARG A 24 -55.16 -21.55 -6.10
N ASP A 25 -55.03 -22.80 -5.66
CA ASP A 25 -53.91 -23.25 -4.83
C ASP A 25 -52.63 -23.41 -5.66
N LEU A 26 -52.78 -23.82 -6.92
CA LEU A 26 -51.68 -23.92 -7.89
C LEU A 26 -51.10 -22.55 -8.23
N ARG A 27 -51.95 -21.53 -8.44
CA ARG A 27 -51.50 -20.14 -8.70
C ARG A 27 -50.73 -19.55 -7.51
N ARG A 28 -51.13 -19.83 -6.26
CA ARG A 28 -50.38 -19.39 -5.07
C ARG A 28 -49.03 -20.09 -4.96
N ALA A 29 -48.98 -21.41 -5.14
CA ALA A 29 -47.72 -22.17 -5.12
C ALA A 29 -46.76 -21.70 -6.23
N GLN A 30 -47.27 -21.43 -7.43
CA GLN A 30 -46.49 -20.94 -8.55
C GLN A 30 -45.99 -19.49 -8.33
N ARG A 31 -46.83 -18.62 -7.77
CA ARG A 31 -46.44 -17.24 -7.40
C ARG A 31 -45.36 -17.25 -6.32
N ASN A 32 -45.47 -18.10 -5.31
CA ASN A 32 -44.47 -18.20 -4.25
C ASN A 32 -43.11 -18.68 -4.79
N ARG A 33 -43.10 -19.60 -5.76
CA ARG A 33 -41.86 -20.03 -6.43
C ARG A 33 -41.22 -18.91 -7.25
N ALA A 34 -42.02 -18.08 -7.92
CA ALA A 34 -41.50 -16.91 -8.64
C ALA A 34 -40.92 -15.85 -7.70
N VAL A 35 -41.60 -15.59 -6.57
CA VAL A 35 -41.11 -14.66 -5.54
C VAL A 35 -39.81 -15.17 -4.91
N LEU A 36 -39.71 -16.46 -4.56
CA LEU A 36 -38.48 -17.04 -4.02
C LEU A 36 -37.30 -16.91 -4.99
N ARG A 37 -37.53 -17.11 -6.29
CA ARG A 37 -36.50 -16.89 -7.32
C ARG A 37 -36.09 -15.42 -7.42
N ALA A 38 -37.06 -14.50 -7.41
CA ALA A 38 -36.80 -13.06 -7.46
C ALA A 38 -35.98 -12.60 -6.24
N VAL A 39 -36.31 -13.09 -5.04
CA VAL A 39 -35.54 -12.82 -3.81
C VAL A 39 -34.14 -13.40 -3.91
N GLY A 40 -33.97 -14.61 -4.44
CA GLY A 40 -32.65 -15.20 -4.67
C GLY A 40 -31.77 -14.38 -5.61
N TRP A 41 -32.33 -13.92 -6.74
CA TRP A 41 -31.62 -13.03 -7.67
C TRP A 41 -31.27 -11.68 -7.04
N LEU A 42 -32.19 -11.10 -6.28
CA LEU A 42 -31.95 -9.84 -5.58
C LEU A 42 -30.85 -9.99 -4.52
N ALA A 43 -30.87 -11.06 -3.73
CA ALA A 43 -29.85 -11.36 -2.73
C ALA A 43 -28.49 -11.59 -3.39
N LEU A 44 -28.44 -12.30 -4.52
CA LEU A 44 -27.22 -12.50 -5.30
C LEU A 44 -26.65 -11.16 -5.77
N LEU A 45 -27.49 -10.29 -6.35
CA LEU A 45 -27.09 -8.97 -6.83
C LEU A 45 -26.54 -8.11 -5.68
N LEU A 46 -27.27 -8.04 -4.57
CA LEU A 46 -26.88 -7.28 -3.38
C LEU A 46 -25.58 -7.83 -2.77
N GLY A 47 -25.43 -9.15 -2.70
CA GLY A 47 -24.21 -9.79 -2.23
C GLY A 47 -23.01 -9.49 -3.11
N ALA A 48 -23.17 -9.52 -4.44
CA ALA A 48 -22.13 -9.14 -5.39
C ALA A 48 -21.73 -7.67 -5.25
N MET A 49 -22.70 -6.76 -5.13
CA MET A 49 -22.42 -5.34 -4.85
C MET A 49 -21.71 -5.15 -3.52
N ALA A 50 -22.18 -5.79 -2.45
CA ALA A 50 -21.57 -5.70 -1.13
C ALA A 50 -20.13 -6.23 -1.12
N LEU A 51 -19.85 -7.33 -1.83
CA LEU A 51 -18.50 -7.87 -1.98
C LEU A 51 -17.57 -6.89 -2.71
N VAL A 52 -18.06 -6.23 -3.76
CA VAL A 52 -17.28 -5.20 -4.49
C VAL A 52 -17.00 -4.01 -3.59
N VAL A 53 -18.00 -3.52 -2.85
CA VAL A 53 -17.84 -2.42 -1.89
C VAL A 53 -16.85 -2.80 -0.79
N TRP A 54 -16.94 -4.01 -0.24
CA TRP A 54 -16.00 -4.51 0.77
C TRP A 54 -14.57 -4.59 0.21
N ARG A 55 -14.41 -5.06 -1.03
CA ARG A 55 -13.12 -5.09 -1.73
C ARG A 55 -12.57 -3.68 -1.97
N GLN A 56 -13.41 -2.73 -2.35
CA GLN A 56 -13.03 -1.33 -2.54
C GLN A 56 -12.70 -0.65 -1.20
N THR A 57 -13.43 -0.96 -0.13
CA THR A 57 -13.24 -0.39 1.20
C THR A 57 -11.88 -0.77 1.79
N ARG A 58 -11.41 -2.01 1.57
CA ARG A 58 -10.04 -2.44 1.93
C ARG A 58 -8.95 -1.69 1.16
N GLY A 59 -9.24 -1.21 -0.06
CA GLY A 59 -8.32 -0.37 -0.84
C GLY A 59 -8.15 1.04 -0.27
N VAL A 60 -9.17 1.57 0.41
CA VAL A 60 -9.15 2.93 0.99
C VAL A 60 -8.25 3.03 2.22
N GLU A 61 -8.13 1.95 3.02
CA GLU A 61 -7.22 1.92 4.16
C GLU A 61 -5.75 1.97 3.72
N LEU A 62 -5.37 1.16 2.72
CA LEU A 62 -4.03 1.19 2.10
C LEU A 62 -3.70 2.56 1.48
N GLN A 63 -4.68 3.21 0.86
CA GLN A 63 -4.47 4.52 0.25
C GLN A 63 -4.26 5.63 1.28
N ARG A 64 -4.85 5.52 2.49
CA ARG A 64 -4.62 6.47 3.58
C ARG A 64 -3.22 6.32 4.17
N GLU A 65 -2.76 5.09 4.37
CA GLU A 65 -1.43 4.80 4.90
C GLU A 65 -0.32 5.26 3.96
N ILE A 66 -0.47 4.99 2.65
CA ILE A 66 0.46 5.49 1.63
C ILE A 66 0.47 7.03 1.60
N ARG A 67 -0.69 7.68 1.69
CA ARG A 67 -0.74 9.15 1.72
C ARG A 67 -0.13 9.77 2.98
N ALA A 68 -0.23 9.11 4.12
CA ALA A 68 0.44 9.56 5.34
C ALA A 68 1.96 9.49 5.18
N LEU A 69 2.47 8.37 4.69
CA LEU A 69 3.91 8.16 4.44
C LEU A 69 4.47 9.12 3.38
N ASP A 70 3.73 9.38 2.30
CA ASP A 70 4.12 10.36 1.28
C ASP A 70 4.18 11.78 1.85
N GLY A 71 3.26 12.12 2.76
CA GLY A 71 3.25 13.40 3.47
C GLY A 71 4.49 13.58 4.36
N GLU A 72 4.81 12.58 5.17
CA GLU A 72 6.01 12.57 6.01
C GLU A 72 7.30 12.68 5.20
N ARG A 73 7.37 11.96 4.06
CA ARG A 73 8.51 12.04 3.15
C ARG A 73 8.66 13.42 2.51
N ALA A 74 7.56 14.02 2.05
CA ALA A 74 7.59 15.34 1.43
C ALA A 74 8.09 16.43 2.41
N LEU A 75 7.70 16.34 3.68
CA LEU A 75 8.21 17.23 4.73
C LEU A 75 9.72 17.04 4.95
N ALA A 76 10.18 15.80 5.08
CA ALA A 76 11.60 15.50 5.27
C ALA A 76 12.46 15.95 4.06
N ASP A 77 11.95 15.77 2.84
CA ASP A 77 12.65 16.21 1.62
C ASP A 77 12.71 17.75 1.52
N ALA A 78 11.67 18.46 1.98
CA ALA A 78 11.68 19.91 2.05
C ALA A 78 12.73 20.44 3.05
N GLU A 79 12.80 19.86 4.25
CA GLU A 79 13.81 20.23 5.26
C GLU A 79 15.24 19.98 4.74
N ARG A 80 15.46 18.84 4.07
CA ARG A 80 16.75 18.53 3.45
C ARG A 80 17.16 19.56 2.41
N LEU A 81 16.22 19.98 1.56
CA LEU A 81 16.50 20.98 0.52
C LEU A 81 16.80 22.36 1.13
N GLU A 82 16.07 22.75 2.18
CA GLU A 82 16.34 23.99 2.91
C GLU A 82 17.75 23.98 3.52
N LEU A 83 18.11 22.90 4.22
CA LEU A 83 19.42 22.73 4.83
C LEU A 83 20.54 22.74 3.78
N ALA A 84 20.37 22.04 2.67
CA ALA A 84 21.34 22.03 1.58
C ALA A 84 21.54 23.43 0.99
N THR A 85 20.45 24.17 0.76
CA THR A 85 20.49 25.55 0.27
C THR A 85 21.23 26.46 1.26
N ARG A 86 20.98 26.28 2.56
CA ARG A 86 21.63 27.06 3.62
C ARG A 86 23.12 26.76 3.72
N ILE A 87 23.51 25.48 3.64
CA ILE A 87 24.91 25.08 3.60
C ILE A 87 25.62 25.72 2.41
N GLN A 88 25.02 25.65 1.22
CA GLN A 88 25.60 26.24 0.01
C GLN A 88 25.73 27.76 0.13
N ALA A 89 24.75 28.44 0.73
CA ALA A 89 24.83 29.88 1.00
C ALA A 89 25.95 30.22 2.00
N LEU A 90 26.14 29.40 3.03
CA LEU A 90 27.21 29.58 4.03
C LEU A 90 28.61 29.25 3.49
N GLN A 91 28.71 28.22 2.65
CA GLN A 91 29.95 27.82 1.97
C GLN A 91 30.31 28.74 0.81
N SER A 92 29.39 29.61 0.37
CA SER A 92 29.66 30.51 -0.73
C SER A 92 30.93 31.33 -0.46
N ARG A 93 31.83 31.34 -1.45
CA ARG A 93 33.13 32.02 -1.34
C ARG A 93 32.97 33.49 -0.91
N ALA A 94 31.94 34.17 -1.39
CA ALA A 94 31.62 35.54 -1.00
C ALA A 94 31.37 35.68 0.51
N ARG A 95 30.56 34.79 1.11
CA ARG A 95 30.29 34.77 2.55
C ARG A 95 31.55 34.44 3.36
N VAL A 96 32.34 33.47 2.90
CA VAL A 96 33.59 33.08 3.56
C VAL A 96 34.60 34.23 3.56
N VAL A 97 34.82 34.87 2.42
CA VAL A 97 35.74 36.02 2.30
C VAL A 97 35.25 37.20 3.14
N GLN A 98 33.95 37.47 3.16
CA GLN A 98 33.37 38.53 3.98
C GLN A 98 33.58 38.25 5.48
N VAL A 99 33.26 37.04 5.96
CA VAL A 99 33.45 36.68 7.37
C VAL A 99 34.92 36.69 7.76
N ALA A 100 35.83 36.22 6.89
CA ALA A 100 37.26 36.26 7.12
C ALA A 100 37.79 37.70 7.24
N ARG A 101 37.30 38.62 6.39
CA ARG A 101 37.63 40.04 6.48
C ARG A 101 37.08 40.68 7.74
N ASP A 102 35.78 40.54 7.98
CA ASP A 102 35.07 41.27 9.04
C ASP A 102 35.41 40.77 10.44
N ARG A 103 35.61 39.46 10.62
CA ARG A 103 35.86 38.86 11.93
C ARG A 103 37.33 38.57 12.23
N LEU A 104 38.13 38.27 11.20
CA LEU A 104 39.51 37.84 11.38
C LEU A 104 40.52 38.88 10.85
N GLY A 105 40.04 40.00 10.28
CA GLY A 105 40.90 41.02 9.69
C GLY A 105 41.71 40.51 8.49
N MET A 106 41.32 39.38 7.89
CA MET A 106 42.06 38.77 6.79
C MET A 106 41.77 39.51 5.48
N HIS A 107 42.82 39.81 4.72
CA HIS A 107 42.73 40.34 3.36
C HIS A 107 43.20 39.32 2.33
N LEU A 108 42.88 39.58 1.06
CA LEU A 108 43.42 38.78 -0.03
C LEU A 108 44.87 39.22 -0.27
N PRO A 109 45.85 38.31 -0.21
CA PRO A 109 47.25 38.69 -0.32
C PRO A 109 47.54 39.31 -1.69
N ALA A 110 48.36 40.36 -1.70
CA ALA A 110 48.87 40.93 -2.94
C ALA A 110 49.94 40.01 -3.56
N ASP A 111 50.21 40.12 -4.87
CA ASP A 111 51.23 39.29 -5.55
C ASP A 111 52.61 39.37 -4.88
N SER A 112 52.93 40.48 -4.23
CA SER A 112 54.17 40.68 -3.46
C SER A 112 54.24 39.90 -2.13
N GLU A 113 53.11 39.38 -1.63
CA GLU A 113 53.00 38.66 -0.36
C GLU A 113 52.99 37.13 -0.54
N VAL A 114 52.95 36.64 -1.79
CA VAL A 114 52.91 35.21 -2.12
C VAL A 114 54.34 34.69 -2.32
N VAL A 115 54.78 33.79 -1.43
CA VAL A 115 56.10 33.14 -1.51
C VAL A 115 55.93 31.67 -1.89
N MET A 116 56.49 31.27 -3.03
CA MET A 116 56.53 29.87 -3.45
C MET A 116 57.68 29.14 -2.74
N VAL A 117 57.33 28.12 -1.96
CA VAL A 117 58.33 27.25 -1.30
C VAL A 117 58.65 26.09 -2.24
N PRO A 118 59.90 25.95 -2.73
CA PRO A 118 60.28 24.81 -3.54
C PRO A 118 60.26 23.55 -2.68
N LEU A 119 59.55 22.53 -3.13
CA LEU A 119 59.60 21.23 -2.49
C LEU A 119 60.97 20.60 -2.78
N PRO A 120 61.69 20.07 -1.78
CA PRO A 120 62.94 19.35 -2.00
C PRO A 120 62.69 18.24 -3.03
N PRO A 121 63.62 18.02 -3.98
CA PRO A 121 63.50 16.87 -4.87
C PRO A 121 63.39 15.63 -3.98
N GLU A 122 62.28 14.91 -4.14
CA GLU A 122 62.03 13.65 -3.46
C GLU A 122 63.29 12.80 -3.64
N ALA A 123 63.93 12.43 -2.53
CA ALA A 123 65.14 11.63 -2.58
C ALA A 123 64.86 10.40 -3.48
N PRO A 124 65.80 10.01 -4.35
CA PRO A 124 65.58 9.01 -5.42
C PRO A 124 65.22 7.56 -4.97
N GLY A 125 64.65 7.37 -3.77
CA GLY A 125 64.10 6.09 -3.29
C GLY A 125 62.61 6.13 -2.86
N ALA A 126 61.94 7.29 -2.90
CA ALA A 126 60.52 7.37 -2.51
C ALA A 126 59.55 6.96 -3.65
N ALA A 127 59.92 7.21 -4.91
CA ALA A 127 59.17 6.75 -6.08
C ALA A 127 59.14 5.21 -6.23
N ASP A 128 60.15 4.51 -5.70
CA ASP A 128 60.24 3.04 -5.72
C ASP A 128 59.27 2.39 -4.70
N SER A 129 59.03 3.09 -3.58
CA SER A 129 58.12 2.63 -2.52
C SER A 129 56.64 2.83 -2.91
N ALA A 130 56.32 3.88 -3.68
CA ALA A 130 54.97 4.10 -4.21
C ALA A 130 54.57 3.05 -5.26
N SER A 131 55.55 2.51 -5.99
CA SER A 131 55.33 1.48 -7.02
C SER A 131 55.05 0.09 -6.41
N SER A 132 55.71 -0.23 -5.29
CA SER A 132 55.53 -1.51 -4.58
C SER A 132 54.17 -1.62 -3.84
N VAL A 133 53.52 -0.49 -3.51
CA VAL A 133 52.21 -0.50 -2.83
C VAL A 133 51.05 -0.69 -3.83
N LEU A 134 51.25 -0.39 -5.10
CA LEU A 134 50.23 -0.60 -6.15
C LEU A 134 50.22 -2.05 -6.70
N GLU A 135 51.17 -2.91 -6.31
CA GLU A 135 51.31 -4.29 -6.82
C GLU A 135 50.94 -5.39 -5.82
N VAL A 136 50.21 -5.07 -4.73
CA VAL A 136 49.78 -6.06 -3.71
C VAL A 136 48.27 -6.35 -3.76
N LYS A 137 47.59 -5.96 -4.85
CA LYS A 137 46.16 -6.30 -5.04
C LYS A 137 45.83 -6.63 -6.49
N ARG A 138 46.32 -7.78 -6.96
CA ARG A 138 45.67 -8.57 -8.02
C ARG A 138 45.37 -9.96 -7.50
#